data_AF-A0A2E1WA25-F1
#
_entry.id   AF-A0A2E1WA25-F1
#
_cell.length_a   1.000
_cell.length_b   1.000
_cell.length_c   1.000
_cell.angle_alpha   90.00
_cell.angle_beta   90.00
_cell.angle_gamma   90.00
#
_symmetry.space_group_name_H-M   'P 1'
#
loop_
_entity.id
_entity.type
_entity.pdbx_description
1 polymer ?
#
loop_
_entity_poly.entity_id
_entity_poly.type
_entity_poly.pdbx_seq_one_letter_code
_entity_poly.pdbx_strand_id
1 'polypeptide(L)'
;MSNFKKINLILILLISPIIACGDNNTTKTTENNIQLSQTDSQSINSSKPVPGPKPTPSLKSNPVPKSDETKPVPPSTSNSKTKSDSKDSTDPKTVNSIPPVSPPPIVSTPKTPIPPKAPIASSKPNIVTPSPAPNISSPNDLTKFISNAIQSAMISGTLDKLDPKELCSSAPDFSKNMCIQKTTSDIQMATQMINSSNKSTTHQAPPNQIQKGDKSSVDMNSKNPCANVPAVARDECLKGIAQAKKDNQGSGGETKDFWDKLKYADSFDPYNPLKIAKFNFTEIEKFSKISKIRSGVGHNYTPSTDEHDPTNKNCKSMKHYLIPVGVPNSSDLYAKTPHTFEWMSIKYFSPVDGYIIGVSYKENPYGTESNFKIVSKNNPGYYFGYFHVALLDGLKEGSEVKAGQQIGTFGDENTWGEIAVEVQVKNGKTYAPSFLEVSSEEVFKQFENKGVNSFSDVIIPREYRDANPLACDNTDAGWFIGSGRSGVSDRNFERWQFESGDNWFFFKN
;
A
#
# COMPACT_ATOMS: atom_id res chain seq x y z
N MET A 1 -2.52 40.33 56.62
CA MET A 1 -2.95 41.70 56.24
C MET A 1 -2.69 41.82 54.74
N SER A 2 -3.66 41.68 53.83
CA SER A 2 -5.05 42.20 53.73
C SER A 2 -5.14 43.62 53.19
N ASN A 3 -5.65 43.74 51.96
CA ASN A 3 -6.73 44.64 51.50
C ASN A 3 -6.64 44.72 49.95
N PHE A 4 -7.41 43.98 49.15
CA PHE A 4 -8.86 44.09 48.89
C PHE A 4 -9.34 45.49 48.46
N LYS A 5 -9.81 45.59 47.21
CA LYS A 5 -10.95 46.43 46.81
C LYS A 5 -11.80 45.68 45.76
N LYS A 6 -13.10 45.56 46.04
CA LYS A 6 -14.17 45.15 45.11
C LYS A 6 -15.11 46.35 44.90
N ILE A 7 -15.83 46.35 43.78
CA ILE A 7 -17.13 46.98 43.48
C ILE A 7 -17.50 46.38 42.08
N ASN A 8 -18.54 45.56 41.85
CA ASN A 8 -20.01 45.65 42.06
C ASN A 8 -20.67 46.81 41.28
N LEU A 9 -21.90 46.76 40.74
CA LEU A 9 -22.86 45.72 40.33
C LEU A 9 -23.96 46.45 39.48
N ILE A 10 -25.13 45.83 39.19
CA ILE A 10 -26.32 46.33 38.45
C ILE A 10 -26.23 45.99 36.93
N LEU A 11 -27.04 45.13 36.30
CA LEU A 11 -28.30 44.40 36.59
C LEU A 11 -29.64 45.17 36.46
N ILE A 12 -30.28 45.03 35.28
CA ILE A 12 -31.72 44.94 34.96
C ILE A 12 -31.78 44.34 33.51
N LEU A 13 -32.61 43.40 33.02
CA LEU A 13 -33.86 42.67 33.35
C LEU A 13 -35.16 43.10 32.61
N LEU A 14 -35.74 42.13 31.88
CA LEU A 14 -37.04 42.13 31.17
C LEU A 14 -37.10 43.07 29.94
N ILE A 15 -37.96 42.91 28.91
CA ILE A 15 -39.31 42.31 28.81
C ILE A 15 -39.49 41.48 27.51
N SER A 16 -40.38 40.48 27.54
CA SER A 16 -41.03 39.76 26.42
C SER A 16 -42.57 39.81 26.61
N PRO A 17 -43.49 39.35 25.71
CA PRO A 17 -43.36 38.53 24.48
C PRO A 17 -44.28 39.02 23.32
N ILE A 18 -44.79 38.09 22.47
CA ILE A 18 -45.93 38.12 21.49
C ILE A 18 -45.50 37.60 20.09
N ILE A 19 -46.28 36.85 19.29
CA ILE A 19 -47.13 35.64 19.49
C ILE A 19 -47.56 35.10 18.08
N ALA A 20 -47.68 33.76 17.95
CA ALA A 20 -48.41 32.92 16.96
C ALA A 20 -48.67 33.33 15.49
N CYS A 21 -48.36 32.39 14.57
CA CYS A 21 -49.24 31.78 13.54
C CYS A 21 -48.39 30.88 12.61
N GLY A 22 -48.78 29.68 12.15
CA GLY A 22 -49.91 28.79 12.49
C GLY A 22 -50.03 27.65 11.46
N ASP A 23 -50.51 26.46 11.91
CA ASP A 23 -51.24 25.42 11.12
C ASP A 23 -50.62 24.78 9.85
N ASN A 24 -50.99 23.57 9.38
CA ASN A 24 -51.54 22.34 9.98
C ASN A 24 -51.36 21.18 8.96
N ASN A 25 -51.15 19.92 9.39
CA ASN A 25 -51.81 18.74 8.79
C ASN A 25 -51.49 17.38 9.47
N THR A 26 -52.55 16.79 10.00
CA THR A 26 -52.82 15.36 10.28
C THR A 26 -52.64 14.49 9.00
N THR A 27 -52.50 13.16 8.98
CA THR A 27 -53.06 12.09 9.85
C THR A 27 -52.35 10.73 9.62
N LYS A 28 -52.71 9.71 10.43
CA LYS A 28 -52.56 8.24 10.24
C LYS A 28 -51.24 7.56 10.64
N THR A 29 -51.11 7.37 11.94
CA THR A 29 -50.55 6.15 12.54
C THR A 29 -51.42 4.92 12.18
N THR A 30 -50.83 3.72 12.22
CA THR A 30 -51.55 2.45 12.40
C THR A 30 -50.88 1.65 13.52
N GLU A 31 -51.69 1.16 14.45
CA GLU A 31 -51.30 0.30 15.58
C GLU A 31 -50.98 -1.15 15.09
N ASN A 32 -50.61 -2.17 15.87
CA ASN A 32 -50.45 -2.44 17.32
C ASN A 32 -49.46 -3.66 17.42
N ASN A 33 -48.95 -4.24 18.52
CA ASN A 33 -49.15 -4.19 19.99
C ASN A 33 -47.88 -4.82 20.67
N ILE A 34 -48.04 -5.32 21.90
CA ILE A 34 -47.22 -6.30 22.65
C ILE A 34 -46.20 -5.73 23.67
N GLN A 35 -46.78 -5.52 24.86
CA GLN A 35 -46.27 -5.82 26.21
C GLN A 35 -45.14 -4.98 26.85
N LEU A 36 -45.56 -4.30 27.92
CA LEU A 36 -44.76 -4.00 29.10
C LEU A 36 -44.35 -5.30 29.83
N SER A 37 -43.20 -5.26 30.50
CA SER A 37 -43.14 -5.62 31.92
C SER A 37 -42.47 -4.49 32.69
N GLN A 38 -42.86 -4.28 33.94
CA GLN A 38 -42.28 -3.29 34.86
C GLN A 38 -41.63 -4.01 36.04
N THR A 39 -40.46 -3.52 36.48
CA THR A 39 -40.11 -3.53 37.90
C THR A 39 -39.10 -2.42 38.25
N ASP A 40 -39.48 -1.67 39.28
CA ASP A 40 -38.66 -1.06 40.33
C ASP A 40 -37.47 -0.13 39.99
N SER A 41 -37.73 1.16 40.19
CA SER A 41 -36.73 2.21 40.37
C SER A 41 -35.94 2.06 41.67
N GLN A 42 -34.61 2.24 41.61
CA GLN A 42 -33.86 2.90 42.69
C GLN A 42 -32.88 3.92 42.12
N SER A 43 -32.88 5.12 42.69
CA SER A 43 -31.95 6.20 42.35
C SER A 43 -30.89 6.36 43.43
N ILE A 44 -29.62 6.34 43.04
CA ILE A 44 -28.51 6.84 43.87
C ILE A 44 -27.69 7.83 43.02
N ASN A 45 -27.25 8.89 43.67
CA ASN A 45 -26.73 10.12 43.05
C ASN A 45 -25.20 10.21 43.19
N SER A 46 -24.61 11.22 42.53
CA SER A 46 -23.26 11.76 42.77
C SER A 46 -22.06 10.90 42.35
N SER A 47 -21.46 11.27 41.23
CA SER A 47 -20.17 10.76 40.76
C SER A 47 -18.98 11.19 41.65
N LYS A 48 -17.96 10.33 41.72
CA LYS A 48 -16.60 10.65 42.19
C LYS A 48 -15.58 10.10 41.17
N PRO A 49 -14.40 10.73 41.01
CA PRO A 49 -13.40 10.29 40.06
C PRO A 49 -12.78 8.95 40.46
N VAL A 50 -12.58 8.07 39.47
CA VAL A 50 -11.92 6.77 39.64
C VAL A 50 -10.40 6.98 39.68
N PRO A 51 -9.66 6.38 40.64
CA PRO A 51 -8.19 6.45 40.67
C PRO A 51 -7.55 5.73 39.46
N GLY A 52 -6.45 6.27 38.95
CA GLY A 52 -5.65 5.61 37.91
C GLY A 52 -5.03 4.29 38.40
N PRO A 53 -4.69 3.37 37.48
CA PRO A 53 -4.21 2.04 37.84
C PRO A 53 -2.87 2.07 38.57
N LYS A 54 -2.78 1.34 39.69
CA LYS A 54 -1.50 0.99 40.33
C LYS A 54 -0.79 -0.11 39.53
N PRO A 55 0.56 -0.15 39.52
CA PRO A 55 1.31 -1.20 38.84
C PRO A 55 1.11 -2.57 39.51
N THR A 56 0.91 -3.60 38.70
CA THR A 56 0.81 -5.01 39.12
C THR A 56 2.19 -5.56 39.52
N PRO A 57 2.31 -6.44 40.54
CA PRO A 57 3.61 -6.94 40.99
C PRO A 57 4.34 -7.82 39.97
N SER A 58 5.66 -7.87 40.05
CA SER A 58 6.50 -8.79 39.28
C SER A 58 6.26 -10.25 39.67
N LEU A 59 6.18 -11.13 38.66
CA LEU A 59 6.15 -12.58 38.86
C LEU A 59 7.48 -13.06 39.44
N LYS A 60 7.42 -13.90 40.47
CA LYS A 60 8.60 -14.52 41.08
C LYS A 60 9.05 -15.72 40.26
N SER A 61 10.34 -15.78 39.95
CA SER A 61 10.99 -16.98 39.40
C SER A 61 11.04 -18.10 40.46
N ASN A 62 10.63 -19.32 40.09
CA ASN A 62 10.89 -20.52 40.88
C ASN A 62 12.32 -21.07 40.64
N PRO A 63 12.88 -21.87 41.56
CA PRO A 63 14.32 -22.15 41.61
C PRO A 63 14.77 -23.31 40.72
N VAL A 64 16.03 -23.25 40.30
CA VAL A 64 16.78 -24.34 39.63
C VAL A 64 17.40 -25.27 40.69
N PRO A 65 17.44 -26.61 40.50
CA PRO A 65 18.11 -27.53 41.43
C PRO A 65 19.64 -27.39 41.41
N LYS A 66 20.29 -27.80 42.52
CA LYS A 66 21.75 -27.89 42.62
C LYS A 66 22.28 -29.22 42.09
N SER A 67 23.55 -29.21 41.67
CA SER A 67 24.50 -30.31 41.80
C SER A 67 25.87 -29.74 42.22
N ASP A 68 26.70 -30.55 42.86
CA ASP A 68 27.74 -30.06 43.78
C ASP A 68 29.18 -30.01 43.23
N GLU A 69 30.06 -29.54 44.10
CA GLU A 69 31.52 -29.30 44.06
C GLU A 69 32.36 -30.19 43.11
N THR A 70 33.42 -29.65 42.50
CA THR A 70 34.74 -29.60 43.19
C THR A 70 35.74 -28.59 42.60
N LYS A 71 36.77 -28.24 43.40
CA LYS A 71 37.88 -27.31 43.10
C LYS A 71 39.20 -27.93 43.62
N PRO A 72 40.38 -27.61 43.04
CA PRO A 72 41.22 -26.55 43.63
C PRO A 72 42.07 -25.72 42.62
N VAL A 73 42.59 -24.57 43.08
CA VAL A 73 43.40 -23.49 42.41
C VAL A 73 44.10 -22.71 43.54
N PRO A 74 45.37 -22.17 43.50
CA PRO A 74 46.21 -21.60 42.40
C PRO A 74 47.66 -22.21 42.41
N PRO A 75 48.86 -21.56 42.23
CA PRO A 75 49.26 -20.20 41.74
C PRO A 75 50.56 -20.06 40.89
N SER A 76 50.70 -18.92 40.15
CA SER A 76 51.89 -18.01 40.04
C SER A 76 51.69 -17.00 38.86
N THR A 77 51.60 -15.67 39.08
CA THR A 77 52.64 -14.60 39.00
C THR A 77 53.40 -14.52 37.65
N SER A 78 53.70 -13.34 37.05
CA SER A 78 54.08 -12.06 37.69
C SER A 78 53.91 -10.77 36.81
N ASN A 79 54.33 -9.63 37.38
CA ASN A 79 54.13 -8.22 36.96
C ASN A 79 54.89 -7.72 35.71
N SER A 80 54.47 -6.56 35.18
CA SER A 80 55.38 -5.38 35.06
C SER A 80 54.66 -4.01 34.91
N LYS A 81 55.32 -2.94 35.40
CA LYS A 81 55.15 -1.49 35.07
C LYS A 81 56.43 -1.06 34.31
N THR A 82 56.70 0.09 33.67
CA THR A 82 56.25 1.52 33.65
C THR A 82 56.70 2.08 32.26
N LYS A 83 56.65 3.33 31.77
CA LYS A 83 56.44 4.76 32.17
C LYS A 83 55.56 5.44 31.09
N SER A 84 55.09 6.70 31.08
CA SER A 84 55.36 8.01 31.76
C SER A 84 56.38 8.99 31.12
N ASP A 85 56.00 10.28 31.17
CA ASP A 85 56.77 11.53 30.89
C ASP A 85 56.88 11.98 29.40
N SER A 86 56.91 13.28 29.03
CA SER A 86 56.27 14.51 29.58
C SER A 86 56.44 15.73 28.64
N LYS A 87 55.44 16.65 28.56
CA LYS A 87 55.50 18.02 27.96
C LYS A 87 55.85 18.12 26.44
N ASP A 88 55.77 19.24 25.72
CA ASP A 88 55.34 20.66 25.93
C ASP A 88 54.39 21.04 24.75
N SER A 89 53.44 21.99 24.78
CA SER A 89 53.48 23.45 25.03
C SER A 89 54.19 24.32 23.96
N THR A 90 53.44 24.82 22.96
CA THR A 90 53.35 26.28 22.64
C THR A 90 52.39 26.57 21.46
N ASP A 91 51.73 27.73 21.51
CA ASP A 91 50.97 28.40 20.44
C ASP A 91 51.53 29.84 20.34
N PRO A 92 51.78 30.37 19.12
CA PRO A 92 51.28 31.72 18.88
C PRO A 92 50.77 32.00 17.44
N LYS A 93 49.44 32.09 17.33
CA LYS A 93 48.74 33.36 17.04
C LYS A 93 49.12 34.24 15.80
N THR A 94 48.17 34.25 14.86
CA THR A 94 47.50 35.44 14.22
C THR A 94 48.03 36.07 12.91
N VAL A 95 47.07 36.64 12.17
CA VAL A 95 47.11 37.65 11.08
C VAL A 95 47.50 37.20 9.67
N ASN A 96 46.49 37.07 8.80
CA ASN A 96 46.33 38.02 7.67
C ASN A 96 44.90 38.03 7.10
N SER A 97 44.48 39.17 6.55
CA SER A 97 43.11 39.41 6.05
C SER A 97 43.13 40.18 4.73
N ILE A 98 42.28 39.79 3.78
CA ILE A 98 42.15 40.42 2.46
C ILE A 98 40.66 40.55 2.10
N PRO A 99 40.14 41.77 1.84
CA PRO A 99 38.77 42.00 1.37
C PRO A 99 38.77 42.40 -0.15
N PRO A 100 37.74 43.02 -0.75
CA PRO A 100 36.81 42.32 -1.65
C PRO A 100 36.81 42.86 -3.10
N VAL A 101 36.19 42.13 -4.05
CA VAL A 101 36.02 42.58 -5.45
C VAL A 101 34.65 42.19 -6.03
N SER A 102 33.94 43.16 -6.62
CA SER A 102 32.73 43.07 -7.47
C SER A 102 32.32 44.49 -7.92
N PRO A 103 31.47 44.71 -8.96
CA PRO A 103 31.23 43.99 -10.23
C PRO A 103 31.75 44.84 -11.42
N PRO A 104 31.33 44.68 -12.71
CA PRO A 104 30.11 45.34 -13.24
C PRO A 104 29.38 44.52 -14.38
N PRO A 105 28.73 45.04 -15.45
CA PRO A 105 27.26 45.05 -15.52
C PRO A 105 26.60 44.48 -16.82
N ILE A 106 25.28 44.70 -16.94
CA ILE A 106 24.32 44.20 -17.95
C ILE A 106 24.50 44.81 -19.36
N VAL A 107 24.23 44.02 -20.42
CA VAL A 107 23.89 44.50 -21.79
C VAL A 107 22.72 43.68 -22.38
N SER A 108 21.97 44.27 -23.33
CA SER A 108 20.68 43.80 -23.85
C SER A 108 20.70 43.19 -25.28
N THR A 109 19.53 42.79 -25.79
CA THR A 109 19.31 42.05 -27.05
C THR A 109 19.19 42.92 -28.32
N PRO A 110 19.33 42.30 -29.51
CA PRO A 110 18.56 42.66 -30.70
C PRO A 110 17.83 41.45 -31.36
N LYS A 111 17.04 41.70 -32.42
CA LYS A 111 16.08 40.75 -33.03
C LYS A 111 16.49 40.18 -34.41
N THR A 112 15.99 38.98 -34.67
CA THR A 112 15.49 38.34 -35.92
C THR A 112 15.68 39.03 -37.29
N PRO A 113 15.98 38.23 -38.33
CA PRO A 113 15.38 38.35 -39.67
C PRO A 113 14.61 37.09 -40.13
N ILE A 114 13.76 37.24 -41.16
CA ILE A 114 12.79 36.24 -41.66
C ILE A 114 13.13 35.83 -43.12
N PRO A 115 13.06 34.53 -43.49
CA PRO A 115 12.99 34.07 -44.89
C PRO A 115 11.55 33.82 -45.41
N PRO A 116 11.31 33.78 -46.75
CA PRO A 116 9.99 34.02 -47.36
C PRO A 116 9.13 32.77 -47.69
N LYS A 117 8.03 32.96 -48.42
CA LYS A 117 6.87 32.05 -48.58
C LYS A 117 6.49 31.78 -50.05
N ALA A 118 5.94 30.58 -50.32
CA ALA A 118 5.30 30.11 -51.58
C ALA A 118 6.29 29.81 -52.75
N PRO A 119 5.94 29.00 -53.78
CA PRO A 119 4.64 28.87 -54.49
C PRO A 119 3.92 27.49 -54.38
N ILE A 120 2.87 27.27 -55.19
CA ILE A 120 1.93 26.13 -55.18
C ILE A 120 1.82 25.51 -56.59
N ALA A 121 1.77 24.17 -56.74
CA ALA A 121 1.37 23.50 -58.00
C ALA A 121 0.83 22.04 -57.85
N SER A 122 -0.40 21.82 -58.35
CA SER A 122 -1.00 20.61 -58.96
C SER A 122 -0.54 19.15 -58.66
N SER A 123 -1.30 18.46 -57.80
CA SER A 123 -2.01 17.17 -58.02
C SER A 123 -1.48 16.06 -58.97
N LYS A 124 -1.28 14.83 -58.43
CA LYS A 124 -1.88 13.53 -58.86
C LYS A 124 -1.65 12.42 -57.79
N PRO A 125 -2.23 11.19 -57.87
CA PRO A 125 -2.61 10.42 -56.67
C PRO A 125 -1.68 9.27 -56.22
N ASN A 126 -2.08 8.66 -55.09
CA ASN A 126 -1.68 7.39 -54.46
C ASN A 126 -0.60 7.41 -53.36
N ILE A 127 -0.71 6.35 -52.53
CA ILE A 127 0.09 5.98 -51.35
C ILE A 127 -0.15 6.86 -50.10
N VAL A 128 -0.80 6.27 -49.10
CA VAL A 128 -0.88 6.82 -47.74
C VAL A 128 0.36 6.39 -46.96
N THR A 129 1.40 7.21 -46.99
CA THR A 129 2.48 7.18 -46.00
C THR A 129 2.05 7.98 -44.76
N PRO A 130 2.54 7.66 -43.55
CA PRO A 130 2.28 8.46 -42.36
C PRO A 130 2.74 9.92 -42.53
N SER A 131 1.92 10.87 -42.09
CA SER A 131 2.32 12.29 -42.04
C SER A 131 3.44 12.47 -41.01
N PRO A 132 4.45 13.33 -41.27
CA PRO A 132 5.43 13.69 -40.25
C PRO A 132 4.73 14.26 -39.01
N ALA A 133 5.31 13.98 -37.84
CA ALA A 133 4.75 14.38 -36.55
C ALA A 133 4.59 15.92 -36.47
N PRO A 134 3.47 16.43 -35.92
CA PRO A 134 3.30 17.87 -35.73
C PRO A 134 4.34 18.42 -34.76
N ASN A 135 4.69 19.70 -34.91
CA ASN A 135 5.67 20.37 -34.04
C ASN A 135 5.05 20.66 -32.66
N ILE A 136 5.10 19.66 -31.78
CA ILE A 136 4.50 19.65 -30.45
C ILE A 136 5.41 20.37 -29.46
N SER A 137 4.93 21.49 -28.90
CA SER A 137 5.71 22.37 -28.03
C SER A 137 5.44 22.20 -26.53
N SER A 138 4.58 21.27 -26.11
CA SER A 138 4.35 20.98 -24.68
C SER A 138 4.13 19.48 -24.39
N PRO A 139 4.49 18.99 -23.18
CA PRO A 139 4.22 17.60 -22.77
C PRO A 139 2.73 17.24 -22.72
N ASN A 140 1.85 18.23 -22.47
CA ASN A 140 0.41 18.02 -22.45
C ASN A 140 -0.14 17.79 -23.87
N ASP A 141 0.36 18.54 -24.84
CA ASP A 141 0.01 18.37 -26.25
C ASP A 141 0.56 17.05 -26.81
N LEU A 142 1.75 16.62 -26.35
CA LEU A 142 2.30 15.29 -26.69
C LEU A 142 1.43 14.16 -26.14
N THR A 143 1.06 14.23 -24.86
CA THR A 143 0.19 13.24 -24.22
C THR A 143 -1.15 13.16 -24.96
N LYS A 144 -1.74 14.31 -25.32
CA LYS A 144 -2.99 14.40 -26.08
C LYS A 144 -2.86 13.86 -27.51
N PHE A 145 -1.75 14.13 -28.19
CA PHE A 145 -1.45 13.57 -29.51
C PHE A 145 -1.37 12.03 -29.47
N ILE A 146 -0.65 11.48 -28.49
CA ILE A 146 -0.50 10.03 -28.33
C ILE A 146 -1.83 9.36 -27.99
N SER A 147 -2.61 9.89 -27.03
CA SER A 147 -3.95 9.36 -26.74
C SER A 147 -4.88 9.41 -27.95
N ASN A 148 -4.86 10.49 -28.73
CA ASN A 148 -5.66 10.60 -29.95
C ASN A 148 -5.21 9.59 -31.02
N ALA A 149 -3.91 9.34 -31.17
CA ALA A 149 -3.37 8.36 -32.12
C ALA A 149 -3.79 6.92 -31.74
N ILE A 150 -3.67 6.57 -30.45
CA ILE A 150 -4.12 5.28 -29.91
C ILE A 150 -5.62 5.11 -30.13
N GLN A 151 -6.45 6.06 -29.71
CA GLN A 151 -7.91 6.00 -29.90
C GLN A 151 -8.31 5.89 -31.38
N SER A 152 -7.64 6.62 -32.27
CA SER A 152 -7.90 6.53 -33.72
C SER A 152 -7.57 5.13 -34.25
N ALA A 153 -6.41 4.57 -33.85
CA ALA A 153 -5.96 3.24 -34.26
C ALA A 153 -6.80 2.10 -33.65
N MET A 154 -7.40 2.30 -32.47
CA MET A 154 -8.42 1.39 -31.93
C MET A 154 -9.66 1.37 -32.82
N ILE A 155 -10.16 2.53 -33.24
CA ILE A 155 -11.36 2.67 -34.08
C ILE A 155 -11.13 2.11 -35.49
N SER A 156 -9.93 2.29 -36.07
CA SER A 156 -9.58 1.75 -37.39
C SER A 156 -9.08 0.31 -37.38
N GLY A 157 -8.91 -0.32 -36.21
CA GLY A 157 -8.38 -1.69 -36.10
C GLY A 157 -6.93 -1.83 -36.60
N THR A 158 -6.11 -0.80 -36.39
CA THR A 158 -4.70 -0.73 -36.84
C THR A 158 -3.73 -0.45 -35.70
N LEU A 159 -4.07 -0.91 -34.50
CA LEU A 159 -3.30 -0.69 -33.26
C LEU A 159 -1.93 -1.39 -33.29
N ASP A 160 -1.82 -2.46 -34.08
CA ASP A 160 -0.61 -3.21 -34.42
C ASP A 160 0.43 -2.39 -35.22
N LYS A 161 0.04 -1.23 -35.77
CA LYS A 161 0.86 -0.42 -36.69
C LYS A 161 1.36 0.88 -36.06
N LEU A 162 1.15 1.06 -34.75
CA LEU A 162 1.72 2.17 -33.99
C LEU A 162 3.10 1.77 -33.47
N ASP A 163 4.16 2.50 -33.84
CA ASP A 163 5.45 2.42 -33.14
C ASP A 163 5.49 3.47 -32.01
N PRO A 164 5.59 3.06 -30.73
CA PRO A 164 5.84 3.95 -29.60
C PRO A 164 7.04 4.89 -29.78
N LYS A 165 8.07 4.49 -30.54
CA LYS A 165 9.27 5.31 -30.80
C LYS A 165 9.00 6.45 -31.77
N GLU A 166 8.16 6.24 -32.78
CA GLU A 166 7.74 7.31 -33.70
C GLU A 166 6.78 8.27 -33.00
N LEU A 167 5.81 7.75 -32.24
CA LEU A 167 4.85 8.54 -31.46
C LEU A 167 5.53 9.43 -30.40
N CYS A 168 6.64 8.96 -29.81
CA CYS A 168 7.44 9.70 -28.84
C CYS A 168 8.69 10.38 -29.44
N SER A 169 8.80 10.47 -30.77
CA SER A 169 9.97 11.07 -31.44
C SER A 169 10.23 12.53 -31.02
N SER A 170 9.16 13.29 -30.75
CA SER A 170 9.15 14.68 -30.27
C SER A 170 9.20 14.84 -28.75
N ALA A 171 9.31 13.74 -27.98
CA ALA A 171 9.54 13.83 -26.54
C ALA A 171 10.95 14.39 -26.23
N PRO A 172 11.13 15.22 -25.19
CA PRO A 172 12.45 15.59 -24.67
C PRO A 172 13.26 14.34 -24.34
N ASP A 173 14.56 14.31 -24.67
CA ASP A 173 15.34 13.05 -24.61
C ASP A 173 15.40 12.41 -23.21
N PHE A 174 15.34 13.22 -22.13
CA PHE A 174 15.29 12.72 -20.75
C PHE A 174 13.98 11.99 -20.40
N SER A 175 12.87 12.26 -21.10
CA SER A 175 11.56 11.62 -20.89
C SER A 175 11.11 10.76 -22.08
N LYS A 176 11.97 10.61 -23.10
CA LYS A 176 11.70 9.86 -24.33
C LYS A 176 11.47 8.37 -24.09
N ASN A 177 12.34 7.75 -23.29
CA ASN A 177 12.18 6.35 -22.88
C ASN A 177 10.92 6.14 -22.03
N MET A 178 10.61 7.08 -21.12
CA MET A 178 9.40 7.06 -20.30
C MET A 178 8.13 7.17 -21.18
N CYS A 179 8.14 8.06 -22.17
CA CYS A 179 7.08 8.19 -23.17
C CYS A 179 6.90 6.88 -23.97
N ILE A 180 7.99 6.29 -24.45
CA ILE A 180 7.98 5.03 -25.22
C ILE A 180 7.38 3.89 -24.40
N GLN A 181 7.81 3.71 -23.14
CA GLN A 181 7.29 2.66 -22.27
C GLN A 181 5.81 2.87 -21.95
N LYS A 182 5.40 4.09 -21.59
CA LYS A 182 3.99 4.40 -21.35
C LYS A 182 3.13 4.14 -22.58
N THR A 183 3.54 4.63 -23.75
CA THR A 183 2.83 4.43 -25.02
C THR A 183 2.72 2.95 -25.38
N THR A 184 3.76 2.15 -25.09
CA THR A 184 3.73 0.69 -25.26
C THR A 184 2.68 0.05 -24.34
N SER A 185 2.62 0.46 -23.06
CA SER A 185 1.64 -0.04 -22.10
C SER A 185 0.21 0.37 -22.46
N ASP A 186 -0.01 1.63 -22.87
CA ASP A 186 -1.31 2.15 -23.31
C ASP A 186 -1.82 1.40 -24.56
N ILE A 187 -0.94 1.06 -25.51
CA ILE A 187 -1.25 0.21 -26.67
C ILE A 187 -1.59 -1.23 -26.25
N GLN A 188 -0.86 -1.81 -25.29
CA GLN A 188 -1.15 -3.16 -24.78
C GLN A 188 -2.50 -3.21 -24.03
N MET A 189 -2.79 -2.22 -23.18
CA MET A 189 -4.09 -2.09 -22.49
C MET A 189 -5.23 -1.89 -23.50
N ALA A 190 -5.06 -1.02 -24.51
CA ALA A 190 -6.04 -0.85 -25.58
C ALA A 190 -6.27 -2.13 -26.39
N THR A 191 -5.23 -2.94 -26.64
CA THR A 191 -5.33 -4.26 -27.27
C THR A 191 -6.13 -5.23 -26.40
N GLN A 192 -5.86 -5.28 -25.09
CA GLN A 192 -6.60 -6.11 -24.14
C GLN A 192 -8.06 -5.66 -23.99
N MET A 193 -8.34 -4.35 -24.04
CA MET A 193 -9.69 -3.81 -24.06
C MET A 193 -10.45 -4.24 -25.32
N ILE A 194 -9.87 -4.13 -26.52
CA ILE A 194 -10.51 -4.61 -27.76
C ILE A 194 -10.81 -6.12 -27.68
N ASN A 195 -9.85 -6.92 -27.23
CA ASN A 195 -10.03 -8.37 -27.06
C ASN A 195 -11.09 -8.73 -26.00
N SER A 196 -11.30 -7.87 -25.00
CA SER A 196 -12.35 -8.02 -23.98
C SER A 196 -13.72 -7.50 -24.45
N SER A 197 -13.76 -6.38 -25.19
CA SER A 197 -14.98 -5.81 -25.75
C SER A 197 -15.55 -6.66 -26.88
N ASN A 198 -14.71 -7.31 -27.69
CA ASN A 198 -15.16 -8.33 -28.65
C ASN A 198 -15.78 -9.57 -27.97
N LYS A 199 -15.68 -9.69 -26.63
CA LYS A 199 -16.38 -10.69 -25.80
C LYS A 199 -17.61 -10.10 -25.08
N SER A 200 -17.87 -8.79 -25.20
CA SER A 200 -18.99 -8.09 -24.55
C SER A 200 -19.36 -6.76 -25.25
N THR A 201 -20.02 -6.84 -26.42
CA THR A 201 -20.72 -5.70 -27.03
C THR A 201 -22.12 -6.07 -27.53
N THR A 202 -23.09 -6.06 -26.61
CA THR A 202 -24.46 -5.65 -26.95
C THR A 202 -24.68 -4.25 -26.38
N HIS A 203 -24.72 -3.24 -27.24
CA HIS A 203 -25.00 -1.87 -26.82
C HIS A 203 -26.35 -1.76 -26.10
N GLN A 204 -26.38 -1.04 -24.98
CA GLN A 204 -27.61 -0.43 -24.47
C GLN A 204 -27.63 1.06 -24.82
N ALA A 205 -28.77 1.48 -25.34
CA ALA A 205 -29.20 2.87 -25.51
C ALA A 205 -30.68 2.94 -25.09
N PRO A 206 -31.25 4.13 -24.80
CA PRO A 206 -32.14 4.35 -23.66
C PRO A 206 -33.54 3.70 -23.77
N PRO A 207 -34.26 3.55 -22.64
CA PRO A 207 -35.38 2.61 -22.54
C PRO A 207 -36.65 3.13 -23.22
N ASN A 208 -37.30 2.24 -23.98
CA ASN A 208 -38.76 2.20 -24.01
C ASN A 208 -39.28 0.79 -24.32
N GLN A 209 -40.58 0.60 -24.11
CA GLN A 209 -41.25 -0.71 -24.12
C GLN A 209 -41.40 -1.30 -25.53
N ILE A 210 -41.33 -2.64 -25.67
CA ILE A 210 -42.39 -3.51 -26.25
C ILE A 210 -41.94 -4.99 -26.38
N GLN A 211 -42.80 -5.87 -25.87
CA GLN A 211 -43.04 -7.30 -26.17
C GLN A 211 -41.91 -8.23 -26.68
N LYS A 212 -41.48 -9.12 -25.78
CA LYS A 212 -41.34 -10.59 -25.91
C LYS A 212 -41.47 -11.18 -27.33
N GLY A 213 -40.34 -11.60 -27.90
CA GLY A 213 -40.23 -12.46 -29.11
C GLY A 213 -38.90 -13.22 -29.10
N ASP A 214 -38.85 -14.40 -29.71
CA ASP A 214 -37.75 -15.35 -29.52
C ASP A 214 -36.39 -14.87 -30.03
N LYS A 215 -35.35 -15.06 -29.20
CA LYS A 215 -33.96 -15.18 -29.65
C LYS A 215 -33.46 -16.57 -29.33
N SER A 216 -33.42 -17.43 -30.35
CA SER A 216 -32.81 -18.76 -30.26
C SER A 216 -31.31 -18.64 -30.02
N SER A 217 -30.88 -19.02 -28.82
CA SER A 217 -29.46 -19.28 -28.54
C SER A 217 -28.98 -20.45 -29.40
N VAL A 218 -27.84 -20.28 -30.06
CA VAL A 218 -27.19 -21.40 -30.77
C VAL A 218 -26.57 -22.33 -29.74
N ASP A 219 -27.22 -23.46 -29.48
CA ASP A 219 -26.62 -24.53 -28.68
C ASP A 219 -25.40 -25.10 -29.41
N MET A 220 -24.22 -24.82 -28.86
CA MET A 220 -22.93 -25.27 -29.39
C MET A 220 -22.72 -26.79 -29.29
N ASN A 221 -23.55 -27.50 -28.52
CA ASN A 221 -23.57 -28.97 -28.41
C ASN A 221 -24.58 -29.63 -29.35
N SER A 222 -25.40 -28.86 -30.07
CA SER A 222 -26.35 -29.39 -31.05
C SER A 222 -25.64 -30.08 -32.22
N LYS A 223 -26.33 -31.02 -32.89
CA LYS A 223 -25.75 -31.79 -34.02
C LYS A 223 -25.35 -30.94 -35.23
N ASN A 224 -25.87 -29.71 -35.36
CA ASN A 224 -25.47 -28.76 -36.40
C ASN A 224 -25.71 -27.31 -35.95
N PRO A 225 -24.78 -26.69 -35.20
CA PRO A 225 -24.96 -25.35 -34.64
C PRO A 225 -25.05 -24.24 -35.71
N CYS A 226 -24.55 -24.47 -36.93
CA CYS A 226 -24.64 -23.52 -38.04
C CYS A 226 -25.81 -23.78 -39.00
N ALA A 227 -26.77 -24.63 -38.62
CA ALA A 227 -27.93 -24.96 -39.47
C ALA A 227 -28.78 -23.73 -39.79
N ASN A 228 -29.16 -22.97 -38.77
CA ASN A 228 -30.04 -21.80 -38.88
C ASN A 228 -29.32 -20.51 -39.32
N VAL A 229 -28.01 -20.59 -39.57
CA VAL A 229 -27.22 -19.46 -40.07
C VAL A 229 -27.42 -19.31 -41.58
N PRO A 230 -27.65 -18.10 -42.11
CA PRO A 230 -27.75 -17.85 -43.55
C PRO A 230 -26.52 -18.37 -44.30
N ALA A 231 -26.71 -18.90 -45.51
CA ALA A 231 -25.66 -19.60 -46.26
C ALA A 231 -24.34 -18.81 -46.39
N VAL A 232 -24.44 -17.49 -46.61
CA VAL A 232 -23.28 -16.58 -46.73
C VAL A 232 -22.42 -16.46 -45.47
N ALA A 233 -22.97 -16.73 -44.28
CA ALA A 233 -22.28 -16.66 -43.00
C ALA A 233 -21.99 -18.05 -42.39
N ARG A 234 -22.38 -19.14 -43.07
CA ARG A 234 -22.26 -20.50 -42.54
C ARG A 234 -20.79 -20.94 -42.40
N ASP A 235 -19.95 -20.61 -43.37
CA ASP A 235 -18.51 -20.92 -43.33
C ASP A 235 -17.79 -20.15 -42.22
N GLU A 236 -18.24 -18.93 -41.92
CA GLU A 236 -17.71 -18.10 -40.85
C GLU A 236 -18.16 -18.60 -39.47
N CYS A 237 -19.42 -19.03 -39.33
CA CYS A 237 -19.90 -19.77 -38.16
C CYS A 237 -19.08 -21.06 -37.91
N LEU A 238 -18.84 -21.85 -38.95
CA LEU A 238 -18.05 -23.09 -38.84
C LEU A 238 -16.59 -22.82 -38.46
N LYS A 239 -15.97 -21.77 -39.02
CA LYS A 239 -14.62 -21.31 -38.62
C LYS A 239 -14.60 -20.84 -37.16
N GLY A 240 -15.57 -20.02 -36.74
CA GLY A 240 -15.68 -19.54 -35.36
C GLY A 240 -15.82 -20.68 -34.34
N ILE A 241 -16.62 -21.70 -34.65
CA ILE A 241 -16.78 -22.88 -33.78
C ILE A 241 -15.52 -23.77 -33.79
N ALA A 242 -14.84 -23.91 -34.93
CA ALA A 242 -13.57 -24.62 -35.00
C ALA A 242 -12.46 -23.89 -34.21
N GLN A 243 -12.42 -22.57 -34.25
CA GLN A 243 -11.48 -21.76 -33.47
C GLN A 243 -11.82 -21.82 -31.97
N ALA A 244 -13.07 -21.59 -31.58
CA ALA A 244 -13.49 -21.71 -30.18
C ALA A 244 -13.22 -23.11 -29.59
N LYS A 245 -13.26 -24.18 -30.39
CA LYS A 245 -12.84 -25.52 -29.95
C LYS A 245 -11.34 -25.66 -29.76
N LYS A 246 -10.51 -24.98 -30.56
CA LYS A 246 -9.05 -24.89 -30.32
C LYS A 246 -8.73 -24.05 -29.08
N ASP A 247 -9.38 -22.90 -28.92
CA ASP A 247 -9.13 -21.98 -27.81
C ASP A 247 -9.46 -22.65 -26.46
N ASN A 248 -10.60 -23.35 -26.38
CA ASN A 248 -10.98 -24.14 -25.20
C ASN A 248 -10.09 -25.39 -24.96
N GLN A 249 -9.30 -25.81 -25.94
CA GLN A 249 -8.31 -26.88 -25.80
C GLN A 249 -6.87 -26.35 -25.63
N GLY A 250 -6.65 -25.04 -25.72
CA GLY A 250 -5.32 -24.44 -25.89
C GLY A 250 -4.72 -23.74 -24.68
N SER A 251 -5.52 -23.08 -23.81
CA SER A 251 -4.94 -22.18 -22.79
C SER A 251 -5.77 -21.92 -21.51
N GLY A 252 -6.92 -22.57 -21.32
CA GLY A 252 -7.89 -22.19 -20.26
C GLY A 252 -8.05 -23.14 -19.07
N GLY A 253 -7.82 -24.45 -19.24
CA GLY A 253 -8.14 -25.45 -18.20
C GLY A 253 -7.10 -25.49 -17.07
N GLU A 254 -5.88 -25.91 -17.40
CA GLU A 254 -4.83 -26.17 -16.41
C GLU A 254 -4.42 -24.92 -15.62
N THR A 255 -4.44 -23.74 -16.25
CA THR A 255 -4.09 -22.46 -15.62
C THR A 255 -5.08 -22.04 -14.55
N LYS A 256 -6.40 -22.12 -14.81
CA LYS A 256 -7.42 -21.79 -13.81
C LYS A 256 -7.40 -22.81 -12.66
N ASP A 257 -7.38 -24.09 -12.98
CA ASP A 257 -7.34 -25.16 -11.98
C ASP A 257 -6.08 -25.13 -11.13
N PHE A 258 -4.97 -24.60 -11.64
CA PHE A 258 -3.74 -24.37 -10.89
C PHE A 258 -3.90 -23.23 -9.86
N TRP A 259 -4.39 -22.07 -10.29
CA TRP A 259 -4.59 -20.93 -9.38
C TRP A 259 -5.65 -21.21 -8.30
N ASP A 260 -6.74 -21.89 -8.66
CA ASP A 260 -7.77 -22.29 -7.69
C ASP A 260 -7.23 -23.27 -6.61
N LYS A 261 -6.26 -24.13 -6.95
CA LYS A 261 -5.59 -25.02 -5.99
C LYS A 261 -4.65 -24.28 -5.03
N LEU A 262 -4.05 -23.17 -5.45
CA LEU A 262 -3.22 -22.32 -4.58
C LEU A 262 -4.02 -21.34 -3.71
N LYS A 263 -5.29 -21.09 -4.05
CA LYS A 263 -6.05 -19.96 -3.52
C LYS A 263 -6.40 -20.03 -2.03
N TYR A 264 -6.62 -21.23 -1.49
CA TYR A 264 -7.15 -21.41 -0.14
C TYR A 264 -6.49 -22.57 0.62
N ALA A 265 -6.18 -22.33 1.90
CA ALA A 265 -5.81 -23.36 2.85
C ALA A 265 -7.04 -24.19 3.23
N ASP A 266 -6.86 -25.50 3.45
CA ASP A 266 -7.91 -26.39 3.94
C ASP A 266 -8.39 -25.99 5.35
N SER A 267 -7.44 -25.61 6.21
CA SER A 267 -7.68 -25.10 7.56
C SER A 267 -6.55 -24.17 8.00
N PHE A 268 -6.78 -23.43 9.08
CA PHE A 268 -5.77 -22.61 9.74
C PHE A 268 -6.05 -22.59 11.25
N ASP A 269 -5.01 -22.82 12.05
CA ASP A 269 -5.03 -22.62 13.49
C ASP A 269 -4.28 -21.31 13.81
N PRO A 270 -4.98 -20.25 14.26
CA PRO A 270 -4.34 -18.99 14.62
C PRO A 270 -3.45 -19.10 15.87
N TYR A 271 -3.59 -20.14 16.69
CA TYR A 271 -2.75 -20.36 17.88
C TYR A 271 -1.50 -21.19 17.58
N ASN A 272 -1.47 -21.89 16.43
CA ASN A 272 -0.30 -22.62 15.95
C ASN A 272 -0.09 -22.46 14.42
N PRO A 273 0.23 -21.24 13.93
CA PRO A 273 0.45 -21.01 12.49
C PRO A 273 1.65 -21.80 11.95
N LEU A 274 1.54 -22.28 10.70
CA LEU A 274 2.61 -23.05 10.06
C LEU A 274 3.85 -22.16 9.81
N LYS A 275 5.03 -22.68 10.19
CA LYS A 275 6.33 -21.99 10.10
C LYS A 275 6.93 -22.09 8.69
N ILE A 276 6.22 -21.51 7.71
CA ILE A 276 6.49 -21.72 6.28
C ILE A 276 7.51 -20.75 5.67
N ALA A 277 7.71 -19.57 6.25
CA ALA A 277 8.65 -18.57 5.73
C ALA A 277 10.09 -18.93 6.13
N LYS A 278 10.84 -19.46 5.16
CA LYS A 278 12.20 -20.02 5.31
C LYS A 278 13.32 -19.03 5.02
N PHE A 279 12.96 -17.82 4.59
CA PHE A 279 13.90 -16.71 4.41
C PHE A 279 13.25 -15.42 4.92
N ASN A 280 14.07 -14.45 5.32
CA ASN A 280 13.57 -13.17 5.80
C ASN A 280 13.16 -12.28 4.63
N PHE A 281 12.05 -11.56 4.74
CA PHE A 281 11.51 -10.80 3.60
C PHE A 281 12.36 -9.59 3.21
N THR A 282 13.31 -9.17 4.05
CA THR A 282 14.20 -8.01 3.83
C THR A 282 15.51 -8.10 4.64
N GLU A 283 16.46 -7.20 4.35
CA GLU A 283 17.71 -6.93 5.09
C GLU A 283 17.41 -6.33 6.48
N ILE A 284 16.99 -7.16 7.44
CA ILE A 284 16.49 -6.73 8.76
C ILE A 284 17.50 -5.93 9.58
N GLU A 285 18.80 -6.12 9.34
CA GLU A 285 19.88 -5.34 9.92
C GLU A 285 19.76 -3.84 9.60
N LYS A 286 19.24 -3.48 8.42
CA LYS A 286 19.06 -2.09 7.96
C LYS A 286 17.88 -1.36 8.62
N PHE A 287 17.11 -2.00 9.51
CA PHE A 287 15.97 -1.40 10.22
C PHE A 287 16.22 -1.22 11.72
N SER A 288 15.68 -0.15 12.31
CA SER A 288 15.81 0.23 13.73
C SER A 288 14.63 -0.22 14.60
N LYS A 289 13.42 -0.30 14.04
CA LYS A 289 12.21 -0.74 14.74
C LYS A 289 11.20 -1.39 13.79
N ILE A 290 10.37 -2.26 14.33
CA ILE A 290 9.25 -2.94 13.66
C ILE A 290 7.94 -2.66 14.42
N SER A 291 6.85 -2.34 13.72
CA SER A 291 5.56 -2.09 14.36
C SER A 291 4.94 -3.41 14.84
N LYS A 292 4.03 -3.33 15.81
CA LYS A 292 3.29 -4.50 16.27
C LYS A 292 2.06 -4.76 15.40
N ILE A 293 1.66 -6.02 15.27
CA ILE A 293 0.32 -6.38 14.75
C ILE A 293 -0.75 -5.86 15.74
N ARG A 294 -1.86 -5.34 15.20
CA ARG A 294 -2.91 -4.57 15.90
C ARG A 294 -2.44 -3.25 16.53
N SER A 295 -1.30 -2.70 16.08
CA SER A 295 -0.88 -1.33 16.38
C SER A 295 -1.76 -0.29 15.66
N GLY A 296 -1.62 0.98 16.07
CA GLY A 296 -2.17 2.13 15.37
C GLY A 296 -1.25 2.69 14.28
N VAL A 297 -0.19 1.98 13.87
CA VAL A 297 0.77 2.46 12.87
C VAL A 297 0.19 2.41 11.47
N GLY A 298 0.44 3.45 10.67
CA GLY A 298 0.00 3.55 9.28
C GLY A 298 -1.53 3.62 9.17
N HIS A 299 -2.15 2.58 8.60
CA HIS A 299 -3.58 2.52 8.31
C HIS A 299 -4.21 1.16 8.62
N ASN A 300 -5.54 1.07 8.53
CA ASN A 300 -6.31 -0.15 8.75
C ASN A 300 -5.96 -1.25 7.72
N TYR A 301 -5.74 -2.48 8.20
CA TYR A 301 -5.55 -3.66 7.33
C TYR A 301 -6.43 -4.83 7.81
N THR A 302 -7.71 -4.53 8.03
CA THR A 302 -8.76 -5.50 8.39
C THR A 302 -9.87 -5.76 7.36
N PRO A 303 -10.17 -4.94 6.33
CA PRO A 303 -11.38 -5.15 5.49
C PRO A 303 -11.58 -6.53 4.85
N SER A 304 -10.51 -7.31 4.65
CA SER A 304 -10.56 -8.69 4.13
C SER A 304 -10.52 -9.78 5.21
N THR A 305 -10.37 -9.43 6.49
CA THR A 305 -9.97 -10.31 7.59
C THR A 305 -11.05 -10.49 8.66
N ASP A 306 -10.87 -11.49 9.53
CA ASP A 306 -11.79 -11.76 10.65
C ASP A 306 -11.69 -10.81 11.84
N GLU A 307 -10.92 -9.74 11.72
CA GLU A 307 -10.85 -8.64 12.69
C GLU A 307 -11.49 -7.35 12.16
N HIS A 308 -12.18 -7.40 11.02
CA HIS A 308 -12.89 -6.27 10.44
C HIS A 308 -14.04 -5.79 11.34
N ASP A 309 -13.97 -4.52 11.74
CA ASP A 309 -15.11 -3.75 12.20
C ASP A 309 -15.65 -2.88 11.04
N PRO A 310 -16.82 -3.19 10.48
CA PRO A 310 -17.42 -2.40 9.39
C PRO A 310 -17.97 -1.04 9.86
N THR A 311 -17.88 -0.71 11.15
CA THR A 311 -18.23 0.62 11.68
C THR A 311 -17.04 1.58 11.81
N ASN A 312 -15.82 1.12 11.45
CA ASN A 312 -14.56 1.87 11.53
C ASN A 312 -14.23 2.46 12.92
N LYS A 313 -14.73 1.85 14.00
CA LYS A 313 -14.48 2.25 15.40
C LYS A 313 -13.35 1.46 16.05
N ASN A 314 -13.08 0.25 15.56
CA ASN A 314 -12.10 -0.70 16.06
C ASN A 314 -11.21 -1.24 14.92
N CYS A 315 -10.64 -0.30 14.16
CA CYS A 315 -9.67 -0.54 13.11
C CYS A 315 -8.33 -1.03 13.69
N LYS A 316 -7.57 -1.80 12.91
CA LYS A 316 -6.31 -2.42 13.35
C LYS A 316 -5.33 -2.48 12.19
N SER A 317 -4.05 -2.20 12.42
CA SER A 317 -3.06 -2.51 11.39
C SER A 317 -2.55 -3.93 11.56
N MET A 318 -2.81 -4.76 10.55
CA MET A 318 -2.32 -6.14 10.45
C MET A 318 -1.10 -6.25 9.52
N LYS A 319 -0.40 -5.13 9.32
CA LYS A 319 0.93 -5.06 8.71
C LYS A 319 2.00 -4.89 9.78
N HIS A 320 3.20 -5.37 9.51
CA HIS A 320 4.40 -4.81 10.12
C HIS A 320 4.93 -3.69 9.22
N TYR A 321 5.08 -2.49 9.79
CA TYR A 321 5.90 -1.41 9.24
C TYR A 321 7.29 -1.47 9.88
N LEU A 322 8.32 -1.12 9.12
CA LEU A 322 9.71 -1.13 9.56
C LEU A 322 10.36 0.20 9.21
N ILE A 323 11.05 0.79 10.18
CA ILE A 323 11.75 2.07 10.02
C ILE A 323 13.24 1.81 9.86
N PRO A 324 13.91 2.35 8.82
CA PRO A 324 15.35 2.18 8.62
C PRO A 324 16.23 2.65 9.81
N VAL A 325 17.48 2.21 9.86
CA VAL A 325 18.47 2.72 10.83
C VAL A 325 18.84 4.17 10.54
N GLY A 326 19.18 4.93 11.58
CA GLY A 326 19.48 6.37 11.47
C GLY A 326 18.28 7.31 11.59
N VAL A 327 17.05 6.80 11.41
CA VAL A 327 15.83 7.59 11.67
C VAL A 327 15.73 7.94 13.17
N PRO A 328 15.55 9.22 13.54
CA PRO A 328 15.35 9.59 14.94
C PRO A 328 14.01 9.06 15.44
N ASN A 329 13.92 8.65 16.71
CA ASN A 329 12.63 8.20 17.24
C ASN A 329 11.59 9.33 17.33
N SER A 330 11.98 10.61 17.32
CA SER A 330 11.00 11.70 17.40
C SER A 330 10.35 12.00 16.05
N SER A 331 9.01 12.02 16.02
CA SER A 331 8.23 12.27 14.80
C SER A 331 8.44 13.68 14.25
N ASP A 332 8.70 14.65 15.12
CA ASP A 332 9.03 16.04 14.77
C ASP A 332 10.39 16.20 14.06
N LEU A 333 11.24 15.17 14.09
CA LEU A 333 12.53 15.14 13.41
C LEU A 333 12.54 14.25 12.17
N TYR A 334 11.62 13.28 12.04
CA TYR A 334 11.55 12.32 10.92
C TYR A 334 11.76 12.99 9.55
N ALA A 335 10.88 13.92 9.17
CA ALA A 335 10.92 14.61 7.88
C ALA A 335 11.98 15.72 7.77
N LYS A 336 12.97 15.75 8.67
CA LYS A 336 14.05 16.78 8.73
C LYS A 336 15.44 16.17 8.88
N THR A 337 15.56 14.90 9.25
CA THR A 337 16.84 14.21 9.40
C THR A 337 17.18 13.50 8.09
N PRO A 338 18.29 13.84 7.42
CA PRO A 338 18.74 13.13 6.22
C PRO A 338 18.96 11.64 6.49
N HIS A 339 18.71 10.81 5.48
CA HIS A 339 18.93 9.37 5.59
C HIS A 339 20.42 9.08 5.76
N THR A 340 20.77 8.14 6.62
CA THR A 340 22.17 7.75 6.89
C THR A 340 22.78 6.90 5.78
N PHE A 341 21.95 6.40 4.87
CA PHE A 341 22.26 5.66 3.64
C PHE A 341 21.04 5.73 2.72
N GLU A 342 21.21 5.42 1.44
CA GLU A 342 20.13 5.31 0.44
C GLU A 342 19.16 4.17 0.81
N TRP A 343 17.90 4.49 1.11
CA TRP A 343 16.92 3.48 1.50
C TRP A 343 16.53 2.59 0.31
N MET A 344 16.51 3.10 -0.92
CA MET A 344 16.31 2.31 -2.15
C MET A 344 17.40 1.24 -2.39
N SER A 345 18.48 1.23 -1.59
CA SER A 345 19.43 0.11 -1.52
C SER A 345 18.98 -1.09 -0.67
N ILE A 346 17.88 -0.97 0.09
CA ILE A 346 17.32 -2.03 0.93
C ILE A 346 16.64 -3.08 0.04
N LYS A 347 17.07 -4.33 0.15
CA LYS A 347 16.57 -5.45 -0.65
C LYS A 347 15.33 -6.09 -0.04
N TYR A 348 14.44 -6.56 -0.91
CA TYR A 348 13.34 -7.45 -0.58
C TYR A 348 13.57 -8.84 -1.19
N PHE A 349 13.22 -9.88 -0.44
CA PHE A 349 13.36 -11.29 -0.83
C PHE A 349 12.03 -12.03 -0.66
N SER A 350 11.81 -13.09 -1.46
CA SER A 350 10.68 -13.98 -1.23
C SER A 350 10.91 -14.86 0.02
N PRO A 351 9.94 -15.04 0.94
CA PRO A 351 10.13 -15.85 2.15
C PRO A 351 9.90 -17.34 1.87
N VAL A 352 9.30 -17.65 0.71
CA VAL A 352 8.81 -18.97 0.31
C VAL A 352 9.09 -19.22 -1.18
N ASP A 353 9.03 -20.49 -1.59
CA ASP A 353 8.72 -20.82 -2.98
C ASP A 353 7.25 -20.44 -3.26
N GLY A 354 7.02 -19.68 -4.32
CA GLY A 354 5.72 -19.06 -4.58
C GLY A 354 5.61 -18.35 -5.92
N TYR A 355 4.51 -17.63 -6.10
CA TYR A 355 4.24 -16.85 -7.31
C TYR A 355 3.84 -15.42 -6.96
N ILE A 356 4.38 -14.46 -7.71
CA ILE A 356 3.98 -13.05 -7.62
C ILE A 356 2.58 -12.91 -8.24
N ILE A 357 1.65 -12.30 -7.51
CA ILE A 357 0.26 -12.04 -7.92
C ILE A 357 -0.25 -10.68 -7.43
N GLY A 358 -1.31 -10.18 -8.05
CA GLY A 358 -1.98 -8.93 -7.67
C GLY A 358 -1.10 -7.70 -7.77
N VAL A 359 -0.18 -7.64 -8.74
CA VAL A 359 0.75 -6.52 -8.89
C VAL A 359 0.01 -5.25 -9.31
N SER A 360 0.16 -4.20 -8.51
CA SER A 360 -0.28 -2.83 -8.81
C SER A 360 0.95 -1.93 -8.84
N TYR A 361 1.14 -1.21 -9.95
CA TYR A 361 2.26 -0.29 -10.17
C TYR A 361 1.83 1.17 -9.93
N LYS A 362 2.77 1.98 -9.44
CA LYS A 362 2.58 3.43 -9.27
C LYS A 362 3.90 4.16 -9.54
N GLU A 363 3.82 5.26 -10.28
CA GLU A 363 4.97 6.16 -10.46
C GLU A 363 5.13 7.09 -9.25
N ASN A 364 6.38 7.36 -8.87
CA ASN A 364 6.78 8.36 -7.88
C ASN A 364 8.05 9.10 -8.37
N PRO A 365 8.60 10.10 -7.64
CA PRO A 365 9.77 10.87 -8.09
C PRO A 365 11.07 10.07 -8.26
N TYR A 366 11.14 8.83 -7.76
CA TYR A 366 12.30 7.94 -7.81
C TYR A 366 12.14 6.81 -8.84
N GLY A 367 10.92 6.54 -9.31
CA GLY A 367 10.61 5.57 -10.36
C GLY A 367 9.27 4.86 -10.15
N THR A 368 9.16 3.67 -10.74
CA THR A 368 8.01 2.78 -10.58
C THR A 368 8.13 1.98 -9.27
N GLU A 369 7.25 2.26 -8.31
CA GLU A 369 7.01 1.37 -7.18
C GLU A 369 5.88 0.37 -7.49
N SER A 370 5.82 -0.71 -6.71
CA SER A 370 4.77 -1.72 -6.80
C SER A 370 4.30 -2.22 -5.44
N ASN A 371 3.02 -2.59 -5.40
CA ASN A 371 2.40 -3.36 -4.32
C ASN A 371 1.95 -4.70 -4.92
N PHE A 372 2.24 -5.83 -4.25
CA PHE A 372 1.91 -7.17 -4.75
C PHE A 372 1.85 -8.20 -3.62
N LYS A 373 1.44 -9.43 -3.94
CA LYS A 373 1.49 -10.58 -3.02
C LYS A 373 2.32 -11.72 -3.60
N ILE A 374 2.97 -12.50 -2.75
CA ILE A 374 3.53 -13.81 -3.11
C ILE A 374 2.64 -14.89 -2.49
N VAL A 375 1.98 -15.70 -3.32
CA VAL A 375 1.24 -16.89 -2.85
C VAL A 375 2.19 -18.08 -2.74
N SER A 376 2.14 -18.82 -1.62
CA SER A 376 3.04 -19.95 -1.41
C SER A 376 2.68 -21.14 -2.31
N LYS A 377 3.65 -21.61 -3.09
CA LYS A 377 3.52 -22.76 -4.01
C LYS A 377 3.24 -24.08 -3.29
N ASN A 378 3.76 -24.20 -2.06
CA ASN A 378 3.72 -25.44 -1.27
C ASN A 378 2.72 -25.38 -0.10
N ASN A 379 2.14 -24.20 0.20
CA ASN A 379 1.18 -24.00 1.28
C ASN A 379 0.02 -23.10 0.78
N PRO A 380 -0.96 -23.66 0.04
CA PRO A 380 -2.10 -22.92 -0.48
C PRO A 380 -2.78 -22.00 0.55
N GLY A 381 -3.27 -20.85 0.09
CA GLY A 381 -3.95 -19.85 0.91
C GLY A 381 -3.04 -18.96 1.75
N TYR A 382 -1.74 -19.23 1.86
CA TYR A 382 -0.78 -18.31 2.48
C TYR A 382 -0.25 -17.29 1.47
N TYR A 383 -0.38 -16.01 1.79
CA TYR A 383 0.07 -14.88 0.98
C TYR A 383 0.97 -13.94 1.78
N PHE A 384 2.06 -13.48 1.16
CA PHE A 384 2.97 -12.48 1.70
C PHE A 384 2.83 -11.18 0.91
N GLY A 385 2.25 -10.14 1.52
CA GLY A 385 1.96 -8.85 0.88
C GLY A 385 3.08 -7.84 1.04
N TYR A 386 3.58 -7.34 -0.09
CA TYR A 386 4.64 -6.34 -0.20
C TYR A 386 4.04 -5.02 -0.69
N PHE A 387 4.60 -3.91 -0.19
CA PHE A 387 4.17 -2.56 -0.54
C PHE A 387 5.38 -1.65 -0.73
N HIS A 388 5.28 -0.68 -1.62
CA HIS A 388 6.34 0.30 -1.93
C HIS A 388 7.67 -0.35 -2.37
N VAL A 389 7.60 -1.41 -3.18
CA VAL A 389 8.77 -2.16 -3.68
C VAL A 389 9.04 -1.84 -5.15
N ALA A 390 10.26 -1.41 -5.49
CA ALA A 390 10.78 -1.45 -6.85
C ALA A 390 11.05 -2.92 -7.21
N LEU A 391 10.16 -3.53 -7.99
CA LEU A 391 10.26 -4.93 -8.40
C LEU A 391 11.40 -5.11 -9.42
N LEU A 392 12.23 -6.16 -9.29
CA LEU A 392 13.35 -6.39 -10.21
C LEU A 392 12.89 -6.67 -11.66
N ASP A 393 13.67 -6.16 -12.61
CA ASP A 393 13.46 -6.40 -14.05
C ASP A 393 13.22 -7.88 -14.39
N GLY A 394 12.18 -8.13 -15.18
CA GLY A 394 11.75 -9.47 -15.60
C GLY A 394 10.71 -10.11 -14.69
N LEU A 395 10.65 -9.76 -13.40
CA LEU A 395 9.58 -10.15 -12.49
C LEU A 395 8.30 -9.32 -12.74
N LYS A 396 7.14 -9.96 -12.52
CA LYS A 396 5.79 -9.45 -12.80
C LYS A 396 4.74 -10.45 -12.32
N GLU A 397 3.46 -10.10 -12.47
CA GLU A 397 2.31 -11.01 -12.31
C GLU A 397 2.57 -12.41 -12.91
N GLY A 398 2.30 -13.46 -12.14
CA GLY A 398 2.47 -14.87 -12.52
C GLY A 398 3.91 -15.42 -12.45
N SER A 399 4.91 -14.60 -12.10
CA SER A 399 6.32 -15.07 -12.04
C SER A 399 6.55 -16.01 -10.85
N GLU A 400 7.14 -17.19 -11.08
CA GLU A 400 7.61 -18.05 -9.99
C GLU A 400 8.86 -17.45 -9.33
N VAL A 401 8.90 -17.51 -8.00
CA VAL A 401 10.03 -17.07 -7.17
C VAL A 401 10.41 -18.15 -6.15
N LYS A 402 11.69 -18.17 -5.76
CA LYS A 402 12.24 -19.10 -4.77
C LYS A 402 12.46 -18.44 -3.40
N ALA A 403 12.39 -19.22 -2.32
CA ALA A 403 12.74 -18.72 -1.00
C ALA A 403 14.19 -18.16 -0.99
N GLY A 404 14.37 -16.93 -0.55
CA GLY A 404 15.66 -16.23 -0.57
C GLY A 404 16.06 -15.59 -1.91
N GLN A 405 15.26 -15.74 -2.97
CA GLN A 405 15.44 -14.95 -4.19
C GLN A 405 15.15 -13.48 -3.90
N GLN A 406 16.05 -12.58 -4.28
CA GLN A 406 15.75 -11.14 -4.28
C GLN A 406 14.66 -10.85 -5.32
N ILE A 407 13.62 -10.15 -4.89
CA ILE A 407 12.46 -9.80 -5.72
C ILE A 407 12.39 -8.29 -6.04
N GLY A 408 13.06 -7.45 -5.25
CA GLY A 408 13.07 -6.01 -5.44
C GLY A 408 13.99 -5.26 -4.48
N THR A 409 13.83 -3.95 -4.46
CA THR A 409 14.31 -3.03 -3.42
C THR A 409 13.20 -2.07 -3.00
N PHE A 410 13.45 -1.13 -2.08
CA PHE A 410 12.51 -0.03 -1.84
C PHE A 410 12.25 0.80 -3.12
N GLY A 411 11.00 1.21 -3.33
CA GLY A 411 10.57 2.01 -4.48
C GLY A 411 10.43 3.52 -4.21
N ASP A 412 10.41 3.97 -2.95
CA ASP A 412 10.29 5.39 -2.57
C ASP A 412 11.17 5.64 -1.34
N GLU A 413 12.08 6.62 -1.39
CA GLU A 413 12.90 7.02 -0.23
C GLU A 413 12.05 7.52 0.96
N ASN A 414 10.82 8.01 0.74
CA ASN A 414 10.00 8.61 1.81
C ASN A 414 9.13 7.60 2.57
N THR A 415 9.17 6.33 2.19
CA THR A 415 8.24 5.28 2.67
C THR A 415 8.80 4.44 3.81
N TRP A 416 7.97 3.56 4.38
CA TRP A 416 8.34 2.61 5.42
C TRP A 416 8.29 1.18 4.88
N GLY A 417 9.05 0.28 5.51
CA GLY A 417 9.17 -1.09 5.02
C GLY A 417 7.96 -1.89 5.44
N GLU A 418 7.23 -2.48 4.50
CA GLU A 418 5.95 -3.13 4.84
C GLU A 418 5.93 -4.62 4.47
N ILE A 419 5.43 -5.43 5.40
CA ILE A 419 5.06 -6.82 5.16
C ILE A 419 3.71 -7.11 5.81
N ALA A 420 2.81 -7.73 5.05
CA ALA A 420 1.58 -8.34 5.53
C ALA A 420 1.63 -9.84 5.30
N VAL A 421 0.97 -10.62 6.17
CA VAL A 421 0.66 -12.03 5.89
C VAL A 421 -0.86 -12.19 5.91
N GLU A 422 -1.40 -12.88 4.92
CA GLU A 422 -2.79 -13.34 4.90
C GLU A 422 -2.82 -14.86 4.81
N VAL A 423 -3.75 -15.48 5.54
CA VAL A 423 -4.11 -16.89 5.37
C VAL A 423 -5.60 -16.98 5.05
N GLN A 424 -5.92 -17.20 3.78
CA GLN A 424 -7.29 -17.37 3.29
C GLN A 424 -7.65 -18.86 3.34
N VAL A 425 -8.74 -19.21 4.03
CA VAL A 425 -9.21 -20.60 4.18
C VAL A 425 -10.49 -20.87 3.38
N LYS A 426 -10.73 -22.13 3.01
CA LYS A 426 -11.85 -22.56 2.14
C LYS A 426 -13.26 -22.21 2.65
N ASN A 427 -13.43 -21.87 3.93
CA ASN A 427 -14.70 -21.39 4.48
C ASN A 427 -14.96 -19.88 4.26
N GLY A 428 -14.10 -19.20 3.49
CA GLY A 428 -14.25 -17.78 3.14
C GLY A 428 -13.65 -16.80 4.15
N LYS A 429 -13.08 -17.29 5.25
CA LYS A 429 -12.42 -16.48 6.28
C LYS A 429 -10.96 -16.16 5.87
N THR A 430 -10.49 -14.97 6.18
CA THR A 430 -9.05 -14.61 6.10
C THR A 430 -8.53 -14.26 7.49
N TYR A 431 -7.37 -14.81 7.84
CA TYR A 431 -6.59 -14.42 9.01
C TYR A 431 -5.41 -13.56 8.58
N ALA A 432 -4.92 -12.69 9.45
CA ALA A 432 -3.73 -11.87 9.20
C ALA A 432 -2.71 -12.00 10.37
N PRO A 433 -1.95 -13.10 10.44
CA PRO A 433 -0.93 -13.29 11.47
C PRO A 433 0.30 -12.39 11.27
N SER A 434 1.14 -12.29 12.29
CA SER A 434 2.48 -11.71 12.17
C SER A 434 3.33 -12.49 11.16
N PHE A 435 4.24 -11.79 10.47
CA PHE A 435 5.30 -12.44 9.70
C PHE A 435 6.15 -13.39 10.57
N LEU A 436 6.40 -13.00 11.83
CA LEU A 436 7.20 -13.80 12.75
C LEU A 436 6.43 -15.06 13.19
N GLU A 437 5.11 -15.00 13.34
CA GLU A 437 4.27 -16.18 13.64
C GLU A 437 4.31 -17.26 12.56
N VAL A 438 4.58 -16.90 11.29
CA VAL A 438 4.74 -17.86 10.18
C VAL A 438 6.20 -18.09 9.77
N SER A 439 7.15 -17.50 10.50
CA SER A 439 8.60 -17.64 10.21
C SER A 439 9.18 -18.94 10.76
N SER A 440 10.17 -19.51 10.07
CA SER A 440 10.96 -20.64 10.57
C SER A 440 11.89 -20.21 11.71
N GLU A 441 12.41 -21.16 12.49
CA GLU A 441 13.28 -20.87 13.63
C GLU A 441 14.54 -20.10 13.20
N GLU A 442 15.10 -20.40 12.03
CA GLU A 442 16.27 -19.72 11.47
C GLU A 442 15.98 -18.27 11.03
N VAL A 443 14.75 -17.97 10.63
CA VAL A 443 14.30 -16.61 10.32
C VAL A 443 14.00 -15.85 11.61
N PHE A 444 13.26 -16.46 12.54
CA PHE A 444 12.99 -15.86 13.86
C PHE A 444 14.29 -15.56 14.62
N LYS A 445 15.33 -16.40 14.48
CA LYS A 445 16.63 -16.18 15.11
C LYS A 445 17.29 -14.85 14.73
N GLN A 446 17.00 -14.33 13.54
CA GLN A 446 17.48 -13.01 13.11
C GLN A 446 16.84 -11.88 13.92
N PHE A 447 15.56 -12.04 14.29
CA PHE A 447 14.85 -11.11 15.17
C PHE A 447 15.26 -11.29 16.64
N GLU A 448 15.57 -12.51 17.10
CA GLU A 448 16.18 -12.74 18.43
C GLU A 448 17.52 -12.03 18.58
N ASN A 449 18.39 -12.13 17.56
CA ASN A 449 19.67 -11.42 17.53
C ASN A 449 19.49 -9.89 17.58
N LYS A 450 18.37 -9.39 17.03
CA LYS A 450 17.91 -7.98 17.10
C LYS A 450 17.11 -7.68 18.38
N GLY A 451 16.98 -8.66 19.29
CA GLY A 451 16.46 -8.49 20.64
C GLY A 451 15.02 -8.93 20.91
N VAL A 452 14.28 -9.42 19.92
CA VAL A 452 12.90 -9.93 20.03
C VAL A 452 12.91 -11.29 20.72
N ASN A 453 12.28 -11.41 21.88
CA ASN A 453 12.40 -12.59 22.75
C ASN A 453 11.23 -13.56 22.56
N SER A 454 10.15 -13.11 21.92
CA SER A 454 8.94 -13.89 21.65
C SER A 454 8.11 -13.23 20.53
N PHE A 455 7.12 -13.95 19.98
CA PHE A 455 6.16 -13.33 19.05
C PHE A 455 5.32 -12.22 19.72
N SER A 456 5.03 -12.31 21.03
CA SER A 456 4.21 -11.29 21.72
C SER A 456 4.92 -9.95 21.89
N ASP A 457 6.25 -9.89 21.78
CA ASP A 457 7.01 -8.64 21.73
C ASP A 457 6.59 -7.75 20.52
N VAL A 458 6.11 -8.38 19.43
CA VAL A 458 5.68 -7.72 18.18
C VAL A 458 4.17 -7.86 17.89
N ILE A 459 3.37 -8.27 18.87
CA ILE A 459 1.91 -8.47 18.72
C ILE A 459 1.16 -7.83 19.88
N ILE A 460 0.20 -6.96 19.56
CA ILE A 460 -0.81 -6.53 20.53
C ILE A 460 -1.94 -7.60 20.52
N PRO A 461 -2.35 -8.15 21.68
CA PRO A 461 -3.44 -9.13 21.75
C PRO A 461 -4.76 -8.59 21.18
N ARG A 462 -5.56 -9.47 20.57
CA ARG A 462 -6.85 -9.11 19.98
C ARG A 462 -7.80 -8.54 21.04
N GLU A 463 -7.84 -9.21 22.19
CA GLU A 463 -8.67 -8.88 23.35
C GLU A 463 -8.31 -7.51 23.92
N TYR A 464 -7.01 -7.19 23.95
CA TYR A 464 -6.55 -5.87 24.38
C TYR A 464 -6.97 -4.78 23.38
N ARG A 465 -6.83 -5.01 22.07
CA ARG A 465 -7.23 -4.02 21.06
C ARG A 465 -8.75 -3.86 21.00
N ASP A 466 -9.52 -4.95 21.09
CA ASP A 466 -10.98 -4.89 21.10
C ASP A 466 -11.52 -4.21 22.37
N ALA A 467 -10.80 -4.27 23.50
CA ALA A 467 -11.08 -3.48 24.71
C ALA A 467 -10.53 -2.03 24.68
N ASN A 468 -9.57 -1.73 23.80
CA ASN A 468 -8.95 -0.41 23.63
C ASN A 468 -8.96 -0.01 22.14
N PRO A 469 -10.15 0.15 21.54
CA PRO A 469 -10.31 0.22 20.08
C PRO A 469 -9.77 1.54 19.50
N LEU A 470 -9.29 1.48 18.26
CA LEU A 470 -8.85 2.65 17.50
C LEU A 470 -9.81 2.91 16.35
N ALA A 471 -10.41 4.11 16.30
CA ALA A 471 -11.21 4.52 15.17
C ALA A 471 -10.33 4.86 13.95
N CYS A 472 -10.86 4.66 12.75
CA CYS A 472 -10.26 5.15 11.51
C CYS A 472 -11.29 5.91 10.65
N ASP A 473 -10.80 6.63 9.64
CA ASP A 473 -11.64 7.33 8.69
C ASP A 473 -12.33 6.39 7.69
N ASN A 474 -13.20 6.95 6.86
CA ASN A 474 -13.95 6.23 5.83
C ASN A 474 -13.26 6.30 4.45
N THR A 475 -11.93 6.46 4.39
CA THR A 475 -11.18 6.32 3.14
C THR A 475 -10.87 4.84 2.86
N ASP A 476 -10.55 4.49 1.62
CA ASP A 476 -10.17 3.13 1.23
C ASP A 476 -8.94 2.59 1.99
N ALA A 477 -8.11 3.48 2.55
CA ALA A 477 -7.00 3.12 3.43
C ALA A 477 -7.43 2.92 4.90
N GLY A 478 -8.44 3.66 5.37
CA GLY A 478 -8.82 3.75 6.78
C GLY A 478 -7.69 4.30 7.64
N TRP A 479 -7.36 5.58 7.53
CA TRP A 479 -6.34 6.22 8.37
C TRP A 479 -6.86 6.38 9.80
N PHE A 480 -6.05 6.04 10.81
CA PHE A 480 -6.45 6.17 12.21
C PHE A 480 -6.77 7.63 12.56
N ILE A 481 -7.90 7.85 13.25
CA ILE A 481 -8.32 9.18 13.68
C ILE A 481 -7.28 9.78 14.64
N GLY A 482 -6.86 11.02 14.40
CA GLY A 482 -5.76 11.66 15.10
C GLY A 482 -4.42 11.54 14.38
N SER A 483 -4.28 10.66 13.38
CA SER A 483 -3.12 10.70 12.49
C SER A 483 -3.24 11.87 11.50
N GLY A 484 -2.14 12.55 11.19
CA GLY A 484 -2.09 13.63 10.21
C GLY A 484 -2.50 13.25 8.77
N ARG A 485 -2.78 11.97 8.48
CA ARG A 485 -3.38 11.51 7.22
C ARG A 485 -4.91 11.41 7.25
N SER A 486 -5.52 11.30 8.43
CA SER A 486 -6.99 11.21 8.63
C SER A 486 -7.75 12.55 8.51
N GLY A 487 -7.10 13.59 7.97
CA GLY A 487 -7.64 14.95 7.91
C GLY A 487 -7.68 15.71 9.26
N VAL A 488 -7.61 15.01 10.39
CA VAL A 488 -7.59 15.59 11.74
C VAL A 488 -6.35 15.10 12.49
N SER A 489 -5.32 15.95 12.58
CA SER A 489 -4.08 15.69 13.33
C SER A 489 -4.28 15.92 14.83
N ASP A 490 -3.94 14.93 15.65
CA ASP A 490 -3.63 15.08 17.07
C ASP A 490 -2.14 14.76 17.28
N ARG A 491 -1.38 15.77 17.70
CA ARG A 491 0.07 15.66 17.90
C ARG A 491 0.44 14.70 19.04
N ASN A 492 -0.48 14.40 19.97
CA ASN A 492 -0.30 13.35 20.97
C ASN A 492 -0.48 11.96 20.34
N PHE A 493 -1.50 11.78 19.50
CA PHE A 493 -1.70 10.54 18.76
C PHE A 493 -0.53 10.28 17.79
N GLU A 494 -0.06 11.27 17.03
CA GLU A 494 1.08 11.12 16.12
C GLU A 494 2.38 10.73 16.86
N ARG A 495 2.65 11.32 18.02
CA ARG A 495 3.78 10.92 18.86
C ARG A 495 3.59 9.54 19.47
N TRP A 496 2.39 9.19 19.95
CA TRP A 496 2.11 7.84 20.44
C TRP A 496 2.23 6.78 19.32
N GLN A 497 1.75 7.10 18.12
CA GLN A 497 1.79 6.27 16.92
C GLN A 497 3.24 6.00 16.48
N PHE A 498 4.10 7.01 16.46
CA PHE A 498 5.47 6.88 15.95
C PHE A 498 6.52 6.58 17.04
N GLU A 499 6.41 7.17 18.22
CA GLU A 499 7.48 7.18 19.23
C GLU A 499 7.31 6.09 20.31
N SER A 500 6.10 5.55 20.53
CA SER A 500 5.80 4.66 21.69
C SER A 500 6.13 3.19 21.48
N GLY A 501 6.69 2.56 22.52
CA GLY A 501 6.84 1.10 22.66
C GLY A 501 5.53 0.33 22.78
N ASP A 502 4.37 1.00 22.86
CA ASP A 502 3.07 0.35 22.68
C ASP A 502 2.92 -0.18 21.25
N ASN A 503 3.25 0.68 20.27
CA ASN A 503 3.07 0.46 18.84
C ASN A 503 4.28 -0.19 18.15
N TRP A 504 5.47 -0.07 18.73
CA TRP A 504 6.73 -0.53 18.14
C TRP A 504 7.50 -1.49 19.05
N PHE A 505 8.22 -2.42 18.44
CA PHE A 505 9.38 -3.05 19.03
C PHE A 505 10.65 -2.36 18.50
N PHE A 506 11.51 -1.92 19.42
CA PHE A 506 12.79 -1.28 19.12
C PHE A 506 13.89 -2.33 19.11
N PHE A 507 14.59 -2.47 17.98
CA PHE A 507 15.68 -3.42 17.88
C PHE A 507 16.89 -2.99 18.71
N LYS A 508 17.60 -3.98 19.25
CA LYS A 508 18.91 -3.80 19.86
C LYS A 508 19.93 -3.57 18.72
N ASN A 509 20.91 -2.70 18.99
CA ASN A 509 22.09 -2.46 18.16
C ASN A 509 23.23 -3.39 18.59
#